data_AF-A0AA38G3I8-F1
#
_entry.id   AF-A0AA38G3I8-F1
#
_cell.length_a   1.000
_cell.length_b   1.000
_cell.length_c   1.000
_cell.angle_alpha   90.00
_cell.angle_beta   90.00
_cell.angle_gamma   90.00
#
_symmetry.space_group_name_H-M   'P 1'
#
loop_
_entity.id
_entity.type
_entity.pdbx_description
1 polymer ?
#
loop_
_entity_poly.entity_id
_entity_poly.type
_entity_poly.pdbx_seq_one_letter_code
_entity_poly.pdbx_strand_id
1 'polypeptide(L)'
;VDKLALDTLYENVEAYLENLEPWLMLLLDLMTFREQALRLILDLSSTVITLLPHQNSLILHAFMDLFCAFVRVNLFSDKVPRKMIVQIYNLLHTMLRSGRDYEFYHRLVQFIDSYDPPLKGLHEDLNFVSPRIGEVLEAVGPIVFLAADTQKLRNEGFLSPFHPRYPDILTNSAHPMRAQDLANVSAHREWVLLGYLVCPSELLRITGIDIAMAVLKENLVLSLYRDECILLHEEYQLYVLPKILESKKVAKAGRSKQKEADIEYNLAKQVEKMICDVHDQAIICADAIHRERRILLKQEIGRMVLFFGDQPSLLAPNIQMVFSALSLACSEVMWYFQHIGVVSVKSKSTRIVSVEIDASDPTIGFLLDGMDKLCCLIRKYVSAIKGYALAYLTSAAERIRFLLGSPGMVALDIDAELHGLLQQVLFCLEKLPKPQGENVSSQMVDLS
;
A
#
# COMPACT_ATOMS: atom_id res chain seq x y z
N VAL A 1 -5.58 46.60 17.18
CA VAL A 1 -6.07 45.35 17.80
C VAL A 1 -7.42 45.66 18.42
N ASP A 2 -8.45 44.85 18.15
CA ASP A 2 -9.79 45.05 18.71
C ASP A 2 -9.73 44.82 20.23
N LYS A 3 -10.00 45.88 21.00
CA LYS A 3 -9.90 45.86 22.46
C LYS A 3 -10.94 44.92 23.06
N LEU A 4 -12.15 44.89 22.51
CA LEU A 4 -13.24 44.07 23.01
C LEU A 4 -12.92 42.57 22.86
N ALA A 5 -12.34 42.20 21.72
CA ALA A 5 -11.88 40.84 21.47
C ALA A 5 -10.75 40.42 22.42
N LEU A 6 -9.80 41.33 22.70
CA LEU A 6 -8.68 41.07 23.61
C LEU A 6 -9.17 40.87 25.05
N ASP A 7 -10.09 41.73 25.51
CA ASP A 7 -10.69 41.65 26.84
C ASP A 7 -11.45 40.33 27.03
N THR A 8 -12.23 39.92 26.01
CA THR A 8 -12.93 38.61 25.99
C THR A 8 -11.94 37.43 26.06
N LEU A 9 -10.79 37.56 25.40
CA LEU A 9 -9.75 36.53 25.38
C LEU A 9 -9.10 36.41 26.76
N TYR A 10 -8.82 37.53 27.44
CA TYR A 10 -8.32 37.57 28.83
C TYR A 10 -9.30 36.94 29.83
N GLU A 11 -10.60 37.19 29.68
CA GLU A 11 -11.63 36.62 30.57
C GLU A 11 -11.74 35.10 30.47
N ASN A 12 -11.39 34.51 29.32
CA ASN A 12 -11.60 33.09 29.03
C ASN A 12 -10.30 32.30 28.78
N VAL A 13 -9.13 32.84 29.13
CA VAL A 13 -7.81 32.25 28.81
C VAL A 13 -7.69 30.80 29.26
N GLU A 14 -8.02 30.51 30.53
CA GLU A 14 -7.87 29.18 31.12
C GLU A 14 -8.71 28.14 30.36
N ALA A 15 -9.98 28.47 30.09
CA ALA A 15 -10.88 27.59 29.35
C ALA A 15 -10.41 27.36 27.90
N TYR A 16 -9.91 28.38 27.21
CA TYR A 16 -9.38 28.20 25.86
C TYR A 16 -8.10 27.38 25.84
N LEU A 17 -7.24 27.53 26.85
CA LEU A 17 -6.00 26.77 26.97
C LEU A 17 -6.31 25.28 27.22
N GLU A 18 -7.21 24.96 28.15
CA GLU A 18 -7.67 23.58 28.40
C GLU A 18 -8.28 22.93 27.14
N ASN A 19 -9.04 23.70 26.35
CA ASN A 19 -9.63 23.18 25.11
C ASN A 19 -8.61 22.97 23.98
N LEU A 20 -7.50 23.73 23.96
CA LEU A 20 -6.44 23.60 22.95
C LEU A 20 -5.35 22.61 23.35
N GLU A 21 -5.23 22.26 24.63
CA GLU A 21 -4.23 21.35 25.14
C GLU A 21 -4.21 19.98 24.42
N PRO A 22 -5.36 19.31 24.14
CA PRO A 22 -5.36 18.06 23.38
C PRO A 22 -4.78 18.21 21.96
N TRP A 23 -5.00 19.35 21.32
CA TRP A 23 -4.44 19.64 19.99
C TRP A 23 -2.94 19.86 20.05
N LEU A 24 -2.44 20.49 21.11
CA LEU A 24 -1.01 20.66 21.31
C LEU A 24 -0.33 19.32 21.61
N MET A 25 -0.94 18.48 22.44
CA MET A 25 -0.46 17.12 22.73
C MET A 25 -0.39 16.29 21.46
N LEU A 26 -1.39 16.38 20.58
CA LEU A 26 -1.36 15.74 19.27
C LEU A 26 -0.15 16.19 18.42
N LEU A 27 0.23 17.47 18.45
CA LEU A 27 1.40 17.97 17.71
C LEU A 27 2.72 17.46 18.31
N LEU A 28 2.80 17.32 19.63
CA LEU A 28 3.95 16.72 20.31
C LEU A 28 4.08 15.23 19.98
N ASP A 29 2.96 14.50 19.97
CA ASP A 29 2.90 13.09 19.57
C ASP A 29 3.28 12.93 18.09
N LEU A 30 2.82 13.82 17.22
CA LEU A 30 3.17 13.83 15.80
C LEU A 30 4.67 14.07 15.59
N MET A 31 5.26 15.01 16.32
CA MET A 31 6.70 15.27 16.30
C MET A 31 7.49 14.03 16.75
N THR A 32 7.08 13.41 17.85
CA THR A 32 7.72 12.18 18.38
C THR A 32 7.60 11.03 17.39
N PHE A 33 6.41 10.82 16.82
CA PHE A 33 6.17 9.80 15.80
C PHE A 33 7.07 10.02 14.59
N ARG A 34 7.14 11.25 14.04
CA ARG A 34 7.96 11.55 12.86
C ARG A 34 9.44 11.25 13.13
N GLU A 35 9.98 11.71 14.27
CA GLU A 35 11.37 11.46 14.65
C GLU A 35 11.69 9.96 14.74
N GLN A 36 10.87 9.19 15.47
CA GLN A 36 11.12 7.76 15.70
C GLN A 36 10.88 6.90 14.46
N ALA A 37 9.79 7.16 13.73
CA ALA A 37 9.45 6.41 12.52
C ALA A 37 10.48 6.66 11.41
N LEU A 38 10.88 7.92 11.19
CA LEU A 38 11.89 8.25 10.18
C LEU A 38 13.23 7.58 10.50
N ARG A 39 13.65 7.59 11.78
CA ARG A 39 14.87 6.90 12.22
C ARG A 39 14.81 5.41 11.89
N LEU A 40 13.70 4.73 12.24
CA LEU A 40 13.56 3.31 11.96
C LEU A 40 13.51 3.01 10.45
N ILE A 41 12.83 3.84 9.65
CA ILE A 41 12.79 3.72 8.19
C ILE A 41 14.22 3.86 7.63
N LEU A 42 15.01 4.84 8.10
CA LEU A 42 16.40 5.04 7.68
C LEU A 42 17.26 3.82 8.02
N ASP A 43 17.20 3.34 9.26
CA ASP A 43 17.93 2.16 9.72
C ASP A 43 17.60 0.93 8.86
N LEU A 44 16.31 0.65 8.63
CA LEU A 44 15.86 -0.46 7.79
C LEU A 44 16.29 -0.30 6.31
N SER A 45 16.23 0.92 5.78
CA SER A 45 16.61 1.19 4.38
C SER A 45 18.09 0.95 4.11
N SER A 46 18.93 1.17 5.13
CA SER A 46 20.39 0.99 5.09
C SER A 46 20.85 -0.47 5.20
N THR A 47 19.94 -1.41 5.49
CA THR A 47 20.29 -2.84 5.56
C THR A 47 20.76 -3.34 4.19
N VAL A 48 21.63 -4.36 4.16
CA VAL A 48 22.15 -4.94 2.90
C VAL A 48 21.14 -5.91 2.26
N ILE A 49 20.12 -6.34 3.00
CA ILE A 49 19.14 -7.33 2.56
C ILE A 49 18.32 -6.75 1.39
N THR A 50 18.20 -7.50 0.30
CA THR A 50 17.27 -7.16 -0.78
C THR A 50 15.85 -7.54 -0.36
N LEU A 51 14.93 -6.59 -0.41
CA LEU A 51 13.53 -6.82 -0.09
C LEU A 51 12.78 -7.28 -1.36
N LEU A 52 12.32 -8.53 -1.36
CA LEU A 52 11.64 -9.16 -2.50
C LEU A 52 10.34 -9.83 -2.04
N PRO A 53 9.23 -9.67 -2.80
CA PRO A 53 7.91 -10.12 -2.38
C PRO A 53 7.83 -11.64 -2.13
N HIS A 54 8.63 -12.45 -2.81
CA HIS A 54 8.61 -13.91 -2.67
C HIS A 54 9.68 -14.47 -1.72
N GLN A 55 10.62 -13.65 -1.24
CA GLN A 55 11.70 -14.12 -0.36
C GLN A 55 11.49 -13.70 1.10
N ASN A 56 11.12 -12.44 1.33
CA ASN A 56 11.00 -11.86 2.67
C ASN A 56 9.75 -10.96 2.77
N SER A 57 8.62 -11.49 2.26
CA SER A 57 7.32 -10.82 2.22
C SER A 57 6.93 -10.13 3.54
N LEU A 58 7.08 -10.81 4.68
CA LEU A 58 6.68 -10.26 5.98
C LEU A 58 7.49 -9.00 6.35
N ILE A 59 8.81 -9.01 6.14
CA ILE A 59 9.68 -7.88 6.43
C ILE A 59 9.42 -6.76 5.43
N LEU A 60 9.26 -7.11 4.15
CA LEU A 60 8.91 -6.17 3.09
C LEU A 60 7.61 -5.42 3.42
N HIS A 61 6.54 -6.14 3.77
CA HIS A 61 5.27 -5.54 4.16
C HIS A 61 5.42 -4.69 5.42
N ALA A 62 6.08 -5.17 6.48
CA ALA A 62 6.28 -4.38 7.70
C ALA A 62 7.02 -3.06 7.44
N PHE A 63 8.06 -3.09 6.59
CA PHE A 63 8.81 -1.90 6.19
C PHE A 63 7.93 -0.94 5.38
N MET A 64 7.26 -1.43 4.34
CA MET A 64 6.45 -0.59 3.48
C MET A 64 5.17 -0.07 4.16
N ASP A 65 4.58 -0.84 5.07
CA ASP A 65 3.43 -0.40 5.87
C ASP A 65 3.83 0.76 6.80
N LEU A 66 4.99 0.68 7.46
CA LEU A 66 5.55 1.79 8.25
C LEU A 66 5.84 3.00 7.37
N PHE A 67 6.48 2.80 6.22
CA PHE A 67 6.76 3.86 5.25
C PHE A 67 5.48 4.56 4.78
N CYS A 68 4.47 3.80 4.34
CA CYS A 68 3.20 4.34 3.87
C CYS A 68 2.42 5.01 5.01
N ALA A 69 2.45 4.48 6.23
CA ALA A 69 1.85 5.12 7.40
C ALA A 69 2.55 6.46 7.72
N PHE A 70 3.88 6.49 7.69
CA PHE A 70 4.66 7.71 7.85
C PHE A 70 4.28 8.77 6.82
N VAL A 71 4.20 8.41 5.54
CA VAL A 71 3.76 9.34 4.49
C VAL A 71 2.33 9.83 4.75
N ARG A 72 1.37 8.91 4.97
CA ARG A 72 -0.04 9.26 5.20
C ARG A 72 -0.25 10.20 6.37
N VAL A 73 0.37 9.92 7.52
CA VAL A 73 0.22 10.75 8.73
C VAL A 73 0.73 12.17 8.48
N ASN A 74 1.86 12.31 7.78
CA ASN A 74 2.42 13.62 7.47
C ASN A 74 1.55 14.39 6.46
N LEU A 75 1.06 13.75 5.40
CA LEU A 75 0.11 14.37 4.47
C LEU A 75 -1.20 14.75 5.16
N PHE A 76 -1.70 13.88 6.04
CA PHE A 76 -2.94 14.12 6.78
C PHE A 76 -2.80 15.27 7.79
N SER A 77 -1.60 15.50 8.32
CA SER A 77 -1.34 16.62 9.21
C SER A 77 -1.57 18.00 8.57
N ASP A 78 -1.62 18.08 7.24
CA ASP A 78 -1.94 19.32 6.54
C ASP A 78 -3.39 19.77 6.73
N LYS A 79 -4.29 18.84 7.04
CA LYS A 79 -5.70 19.12 7.34
C LYS A 79 -5.88 19.84 8.68
N VAL A 80 -4.85 19.83 9.53
CA VAL A 80 -4.86 20.50 10.83
C VAL A 80 -4.18 21.87 10.69
N PRO A 81 -4.74 22.97 11.23
CA PRO A 81 -4.13 24.29 11.19
C PRO A 81 -2.98 24.41 12.21
N ARG A 82 -1.93 23.59 12.02
CA ARG A 82 -0.80 23.36 12.93
C ARG A 82 -0.17 24.67 13.43
N LYS A 83 0.15 25.59 12.51
CA LYS A 83 0.76 26.90 12.83
C LYS A 83 -0.13 27.76 13.71
N MET A 84 -1.44 27.82 13.40
CA MET A 84 -2.40 28.62 14.15
C MET A 84 -2.60 28.08 15.57
N ILE A 85 -2.71 26.76 15.72
CA ILE A 85 -2.85 26.12 17.05
C ILE A 85 -1.66 26.48 17.95
N VAL A 86 -0.42 26.32 17.45
CA VAL A 86 0.79 26.62 18.23
C VAL A 86 0.88 28.11 18.59
N GLN A 87 0.56 29.00 17.65
CA GLN A 87 0.57 30.44 17.88
C GLN A 87 -0.47 30.88 18.93
N ILE A 88 -1.71 30.41 18.81
CA ILE A 88 -2.79 30.76 19.74
C ILE A 88 -2.53 30.16 21.12
N TYR A 89 -2.07 28.91 21.18
CA TYR A 89 -1.73 28.28 22.46
C TYR A 89 -0.63 29.05 23.19
N ASN A 90 0.44 29.45 22.49
CA ASN A 90 1.51 30.23 23.10
C ASN A 90 1.02 31.61 23.55
N LEU A 91 0.18 32.27 22.77
CA LEU A 91 -0.43 33.55 23.16
C LEU A 91 -1.23 33.40 24.46
N LEU A 92 -2.12 32.42 24.56
CA LEU A 92 -2.90 32.16 25.77
C LEU A 92 -2.01 31.81 26.97
N HIS A 93 -0.99 30.98 26.75
CA HIS A 93 -0.04 30.61 27.79
C HIS A 93 0.74 31.84 28.32
N THR A 94 1.21 32.71 27.43
CA THR A 94 1.93 33.94 27.83
C THR A 94 1.03 34.90 28.62
N MET A 95 -0.26 35.00 28.26
CA MET A 95 -1.24 35.79 29.01
C MET A 95 -1.44 35.28 30.44
N LEU A 96 -1.47 33.96 30.64
CA LEU A 96 -1.66 33.33 31.94
C LEU A 96 -0.38 33.30 32.80
N ARG A 97 0.80 33.14 32.17
CA ARG A 97 2.09 32.90 32.84
C ARG A 97 3.02 34.12 32.84
N SER A 98 2.45 35.32 32.92
CA SER A 98 3.20 36.59 33.06
C SER A 98 4.23 36.83 31.94
N GLY A 99 3.85 36.55 30.69
CA GLY A 99 4.66 36.83 29.50
C GLY A 99 5.72 35.77 29.16
N ARG A 100 5.67 34.59 29.78
CA ARG A 100 6.57 33.48 29.44
C ARG A 100 5.96 32.59 28.35
N ASP A 101 6.76 32.33 27.32
CA ASP A 101 6.43 31.36 26.28
C ASP A 101 6.27 29.96 26.87
N TYR A 102 5.49 29.14 26.17
CA TYR A 102 5.37 27.72 26.46
C TYR A 102 6.69 27.00 26.17
N GLU A 103 7.10 26.08 27.05
CA GLU A 103 8.43 25.44 27.02
C GLU A 103 8.78 24.82 25.65
N PHE A 104 7.80 24.18 24.99
CA PHE A 104 8.02 23.52 23.70
C PHE A 104 7.70 24.39 22.49
N TYR A 105 7.32 25.66 22.66
CA TYR A 105 6.84 26.53 21.58
C TYR A 105 7.84 26.60 20.42
N HIS A 106 9.10 26.95 20.69
CA HIS A 106 10.11 27.08 19.62
C HIS A 106 10.43 25.75 18.93
N ARG A 107 10.43 24.65 19.68
CA ARG A 107 10.65 23.31 19.10
C ARG A 107 9.50 22.93 18.16
N LEU A 108 8.25 23.20 18.56
CA LEU A 108 7.07 22.95 17.73
C LEU A 108 7.04 23.83 16.48
N VAL A 109 7.44 25.10 16.59
CA VAL A 109 7.57 25.99 15.42
C VAL A 109 8.60 25.45 14.43
N GLN A 110 9.80 25.11 14.90
CA GLN A 110 10.85 24.52 14.06
C GLN A 110 10.39 23.20 13.43
N PHE A 111 9.72 22.35 14.21
CA PHE A 111 9.16 21.10 13.72
C PHE A 111 8.13 21.34 12.61
N ILE A 112 7.16 22.23 12.80
CA ILE A 112 6.15 22.48 11.76
C ILE A 112 6.78 23.06 10.50
N ASP A 113 7.68 24.04 10.65
CA ASP A 113 8.33 24.68 9.51
C ASP A 113 9.28 23.74 8.73
N SER A 114 9.85 22.72 9.39
CA SER A 114 10.76 21.78 8.72
C SER A 114 10.09 20.92 7.66
N TYR A 115 8.76 20.81 7.67
CA TYR A 115 8.01 20.03 6.70
C TYR A 115 6.76 20.73 6.19
N ASP A 116 6.75 22.06 6.10
CA ASP A 116 5.62 22.80 5.54
C ASP A 116 5.91 23.31 4.10
N PRO A 117 5.14 22.90 3.07
CA PRO A 117 4.06 21.92 3.09
C PRO A 117 4.58 20.47 3.23
N PRO A 118 3.76 19.52 3.72
CA PRO A 118 4.20 18.17 4.07
C PRO A 118 4.95 17.40 2.98
N LEU A 119 4.51 17.50 1.72
CA LEU A 119 5.19 16.82 0.61
C LEU A 119 6.63 17.27 0.42
N LYS A 120 6.91 18.57 0.60
CA LYS A 120 8.26 19.09 0.46
C LYS A 120 9.18 18.52 1.54
N GLY A 121 8.74 18.53 2.79
CA GLY A 121 9.51 17.92 3.88
C GLY A 121 9.66 16.41 3.74
N LEU A 122 8.67 15.72 3.17
CA LEU A 122 8.77 14.29 2.85
C LEU A 122 9.84 14.01 1.78
N HIS A 123 9.93 14.84 0.73
CA HIS A 123 10.98 14.71 -0.28
C HIS A 123 12.39 14.87 0.31
N GLU A 124 12.54 15.80 1.25
CA GLU A 124 13.82 16.07 1.90
C GLU A 124 14.21 14.94 2.86
N ASP A 125 13.30 14.53 3.76
CA ASP A 125 13.56 13.51 4.77
C ASP A 125 13.78 12.11 4.19
N LEU A 126 13.04 11.76 3.12
CA LEU A 126 13.10 10.42 2.52
C LEU A 126 14.13 10.30 1.39
N ASN A 127 14.92 11.35 1.12
CA ASN A 127 15.89 11.34 0.03
C ASN A 127 16.91 10.18 0.15
N PHE A 128 17.39 9.88 1.36
CA PHE A 128 18.31 8.76 1.60
C PHE A 128 17.63 7.37 1.54
N VAL A 129 16.32 7.34 1.76
CA VAL A 129 15.49 6.12 1.72
C VAL A 129 15.05 5.82 0.27
N SER A 130 15.00 6.85 -0.58
CA SER A 130 14.50 6.82 -1.96
C SER A 130 15.02 5.65 -2.80
N PRO A 131 16.34 5.33 -2.83
CA PRO A 131 16.85 4.22 -3.63
C PRO A 131 16.22 2.87 -3.23
N ARG A 132 16.09 2.62 -1.92
CA ARG A 132 15.49 1.41 -1.38
C ARG A 132 14.01 1.31 -1.73
N ILE A 133 13.28 2.41 -1.66
CA ILE A 133 11.85 2.43 -2.03
C ILE A 133 11.70 2.01 -3.47
N GLY A 134 12.42 2.62 -4.40
CA GLY A 134 12.17 2.26 -5.78
C GLY A 134 12.76 0.90 -6.20
N GLU A 135 13.75 0.32 -5.49
CA GLU A 135 14.08 -1.12 -5.62
C GLU A 135 12.87 -2.00 -5.26
N VAL A 136 12.19 -1.68 -4.16
CA VAL A 136 10.95 -2.37 -3.75
C VAL A 136 9.85 -2.19 -4.81
N LEU A 137 9.67 -0.98 -5.33
CA LEU A 137 8.65 -0.71 -6.35
C LEU A 137 8.92 -1.47 -7.65
N GLU A 138 10.18 -1.59 -8.08
CA GLU A 138 10.56 -2.42 -9.22
C GLU A 138 10.30 -3.91 -8.96
N ALA A 139 10.58 -4.39 -7.74
CA ALA A 139 10.34 -5.78 -7.36
C ALA A 139 8.85 -6.16 -7.38
N VAL A 140 7.94 -5.25 -7.02
CA VAL A 140 6.48 -5.50 -7.08
C VAL A 140 5.86 -5.16 -8.44
N GLY A 141 6.58 -4.44 -9.31
CA GLY A 141 6.13 -4.02 -10.64
C GLY A 141 5.48 -5.13 -11.48
N PRO A 142 6.06 -6.34 -11.60
CA PRO A 142 5.45 -7.45 -12.33
C PRO A 142 4.07 -7.86 -11.80
N ILE A 143 3.85 -7.79 -10.49
CA ILE A 143 2.57 -8.10 -9.83
C ILE A 143 1.55 -7.00 -10.15
N VAL A 144 1.98 -5.73 -10.08
CA VAL A 144 1.16 -4.57 -10.42
C VAL A 144 0.70 -4.64 -11.88
N PHE A 145 1.59 -4.94 -12.82
CA PHE A 145 1.24 -5.11 -14.24
C PHE A 145 0.27 -6.25 -14.47
N LEU A 146 0.46 -7.38 -13.79
CA LEU A 146 -0.46 -8.52 -13.90
C LEU A 146 -1.88 -8.14 -13.46
N ALA A 147 -2.00 -7.45 -12.32
CA ALA A 147 -3.30 -7.04 -11.81
C ALA A 147 -3.94 -5.88 -12.59
N ALA A 148 -3.12 -5.08 -13.29
CA ALA A 148 -3.62 -4.03 -14.16
C ALA A 148 -4.33 -4.58 -15.42
N ASP A 149 -3.91 -5.76 -15.89
CA ASP A 149 -4.39 -6.39 -17.12
C ASP A 149 -5.57 -7.36 -16.86
N THR A 150 -6.78 -6.79 -16.86
CA THR A 150 -8.05 -7.53 -16.65
C THR A 150 -8.25 -8.66 -17.66
N GLN A 151 -7.82 -8.46 -18.91
CA GLN A 151 -7.96 -9.47 -19.96
C GLN A 151 -7.04 -10.65 -19.71
N LYS A 152 -5.80 -10.40 -19.29
CA LYS A 152 -4.87 -11.46 -18.90
C LYS A 152 -5.34 -12.22 -17.67
N LEU A 153 -5.87 -11.53 -16.66
CA LEU A 153 -6.47 -12.20 -15.49
C LEU A 153 -7.59 -13.16 -15.89
N ARG A 154 -8.43 -12.75 -16.83
CA ARG A 154 -9.52 -13.57 -17.37
C ARG A 154 -9.00 -14.76 -18.18
N ASN A 155 -8.07 -14.53 -19.10
CA ASN A 155 -7.56 -15.53 -20.04
C ASN A 155 -6.76 -16.65 -19.36
N GLU A 156 -6.01 -16.29 -18.32
CA GLU A 156 -5.23 -17.25 -17.52
C GLU A 156 -6.05 -17.87 -16.39
N GLY A 157 -7.32 -17.47 -16.21
CA GLY A 157 -8.24 -18.12 -15.27
C GLY A 157 -7.76 -18.11 -13.81
N PHE A 158 -6.95 -17.13 -13.38
CA PHE A 158 -6.35 -17.10 -12.04
C PHE A 158 -7.36 -17.07 -10.89
N LEU A 159 -8.59 -16.61 -11.15
CA LEU A 159 -9.68 -16.59 -10.19
C LEU A 159 -10.77 -17.61 -10.52
N SER A 160 -10.57 -18.46 -11.53
CA SER A 160 -11.60 -19.41 -11.94
C SER A 160 -11.46 -20.71 -11.14
N PRO A 161 -12.53 -21.18 -10.47
CA PRO A 161 -12.56 -22.53 -9.89
C PRO A 161 -12.55 -23.63 -10.96
N PHE A 162 -12.93 -23.31 -12.20
CA PHE A 162 -12.86 -24.18 -13.37
C PHE A 162 -11.93 -23.55 -14.41
N HIS A 163 -10.66 -23.95 -14.43
CA HIS A 163 -9.69 -23.31 -15.31
C HIS A 163 -10.09 -23.50 -16.79
N PRO A 164 -10.19 -22.42 -17.61
CA PRO A 164 -10.68 -22.53 -18.99
C PRO A 164 -9.90 -23.50 -19.87
N ARG A 165 -8.60 -23.67 -19.60
CA ARG A 165 -7.70 -24.60 -20.32
C ARG A 165 -7.55 -25.97 -19.64
N TYR A 166 -7.87 -26.08 -18.35
CA TYR A 166 -7.58 -27.28 -17.55
C TYR A 166 -8.75 -27.58 -16.61
N PRO A 167 -9.94 -27.94 -17.16
CA PRO A 167 -11.15 -28.12 -16.36
C PRO A 167 -11.04 -29.29 -15.36
N ASP A 168 -10.14 -30.23 -15.59
CA ASP A 168 -9.92 -31.40 -14.72
C ASP A 168 -9.11 -31.05 -13.45
N ILE A 169 -8.43 -29.89 -13.42
CA ILE A 169 -7.66 -29.43 -12.27
C ILE A 169 -8.57 -28.60 -11.37
N LEU A 170 -9.11 -29.24 -10.34
CA LEU A 170 -10.07 -28.64 -9.40
C LEU A 170 -9.45 -28.19 -8.07
N THR A 171 -8.19 -28.52 -7.81
CA THR A 171 -7.45 -28.16 -6.60
C THR A 171 -6.25 -27.30 -6.94
N ASN A 172 -6.01 -26.23 -6.17
CA ASN A 172 -4.98 -25.24 -6.46
C ASN A 172 -5.10 -24.71 -7.90
N SER A 173 -6.33 -24.44 -8.36
CA SER A 173 -6.57 -23.99 -9.74
C SER A 173 -5.81 -22.68 -10.05
N ALA A 174 -5.60 -21.85 -9.02
CA ALA A 174 -4.59 -20.82 -9.00
C ALA A 174 -3.31 -21.33 -8.32
N HIS A 175 -2.15 -21.10 -8.94
CA HIS A 175 -0.86 -21.35 -8.28
C HIS A 175 -0.80 -20.55 -6.96
N PRO A 176 -0.53 -21.17 -5.79
CA PRO A 176 -0.65 -20.51 -4.48
C PRO A 176 0.13 -19.19 -4.37
N MET A 177 1.34 -19.14 -4.95
CA MET A 177 2.14 -17.91 -4.98
C MET A 177 1.46 -16.78 -5.77
N ARG A 178 0.82 -17.10 -6.92
CA ARG A 178 0.10 -16.11 -7.73
C ARG A 178 -1.15 -15.60 -7.03
N ALA A 179 -1.85 -16.49 -6.33
CA ALA A 179 -2.98 -16.11 -5.49
C ALA A 179 -2.52 -15.14 -4.38
N GLN A 180 -1.44 -15.47 -3.68
CA GLN A 180 -0.88 -14.57 -2.66
C GLN A 180 -0.48 -13.20 -3.23
N ASP A 181 0.15 -13.16 -4.41
CA ASP A 181 0.50 -11.91 -5.10
C ASP A 181 -0.74 -11.04 -5.37
N LEU A 182 -1.82 -11.65 -5.88
CA LEU A 182 -3.07 -10.96 -6.17
C LEU A 182 -3.80 -10.54 -4.89
N ALA A 183 -3.71 -11.32 -3.82
CA ALA A 183 -4.27 -10.95 -2.52
C ALA A 183 -3.59 -9.69 -1.94
N ASN A 184 -2.30 -9.49 -2.21
CA ASN A 184 -1.52 -8.35 -1.72
C ASN A 184 -1.50 -7.15 -2.68
N VAL A 185 -2.14 -7.24 -3.84
CA VAL A 185 -1.97 -6.22 -4.89
C VAL A 185 -2.49 -4.84 -4.50
N SER A 186 -3.49 -4.78 -3.62
CA SER A 186 -3.99 -3.50 -3.08
C SER A 186 -2.86 -2.75 -2.36
N ALA A 187 -2.09 -3.43 -1.51
CA ALA A 187 -0.95 -2.83 -0.83
C ALA A 187 0.13 -2.40 -1.83
N HIS A 188 0.46 -3.25 -2.81
CA HIS A 188 1.47 -2.92 -3.83
C HIS A 188 1.08 -1.69 -4.68
N ARG A 189 -0.20 -1.54 -5.03
CA ARG A 189 -0.70 -0.34 -5.73
C ARG A 189 -0.55 0.91 -4.87
N GLU A 190 -0.90 0.84 -3.58
CA GLU A 190 -0.71 1.96 -2.66
C GLU A 190 0.76 2.33 -2.47
N TRP A 191 1.64 1.33 -2.39
CA TRP A 191 3.09 1.54 -2.32
C TRP A 191 3.60 2.30 -3.54
N VAL A 192 3.12 1.95 -4.74
CA VAL A 192 3.46 2.65 -5.99
C VAL A 192 2.95 4.09 -5.96
N LEU A 193 1.69 4.32 -5.57
CA LEU A 193 1.09 5.65 -5.49
C LEU A 193 1.82 6.57 -4.50
N LEU A 194 2.05 6.09 -3.29
CA LEU A 194 2.73 6.87 -2.24
C LEU A 194 4.23 7.00 -2.53
N GLY A 195 4.88 5.91 -2.90
CA GLY A 195 6.32 5.83 -3.11
C GLY A 195 6.79 6.80 -4.19
N TYR A 196 6.19 6.79 -5.39
CA TYR A 196 6.60 7.73 -6.44
C TYR A 196 6.16 9.18 -6.18
N LEU A 197 5.15 9.40 -5.33
CA LEU A 197 4.75 10.74 -4.92
C LEU A 197 5.82 11.40 -4.02
N VAL A 198 6.40 10.64 -3.08
CA VAL A 198 7.41 11.17 -2.14
C VAL A 198 8.87 10.92 -2.55
N CYS A 199 9.11 9.98 -3.46
CA CYS A 199 10.44 9.63 -4.00
C CYS A 199 10.45 9.85 -5.53
N PRO A 200 10.34 11.11 -6.00
CA PRO A 200 10.13 11.41 -7.41
C PRO A 200 11.33 11.05 -8.30
N SER A 201 12.56 11.02 -7.76
CA SER A 201 13.76 10.57 -8.49
C SER A 201 13.65 9.14 -8.99
N GLU A 202 12.90 8.29 -8.29
CA GLU A 202 12.78 6.87 -8.64
C GLU A 202 11.91 6.64 -9.89
N LEU A 203 11.14 7.65 -10.32
CA LEU A 203 10.47 7.64 -11.63
C LEU A 203 11.45 7.64 -12.80
N LEU A 204 12.70 8.07 -12.57
CA LEU A 204 13.81 8.05 -13.52
C LEU A 204 14.54 6.70 -13.53
N ARG A 205 13.99 5.65 -12.94
CA ARG A 205 14.42 4.27 -13.26
C ARG A 205 13.81 3.81 -14.58
N ILE A 206 14.47 2.84 -15.22
CA ILE A 206 14.10 2.33 -16.56
C ILE A 206 12.62 1.91 -16.61
N THR A 207 12.13 1.25 -15.56
CA THR A 207 10.73 0.76 -15.49
C THR A 207 9.84 1.63 -14.62
N GLY A 208 10.39 2.65 -13.95
CA GLY A 208 9.71 3.38 -12.88
C GLY A 208 8.45 4.09 -13.37
N ILE A 209 8.55 4.77 -14.51
CA ILE A 209 7.39 5.44 -15.11
C ILE A 209 6.32 4.46 -15.60
N ASP A 210 6.71 3.32 -16.16
CA ASP A 210 5.73 2.34 -16.65
C ASP A 210 4.93 1.73 -15.50
N ILE A 211 5.60 1.44 -14.37
CA ILE A 211 4.95 0.97 -13.14
C ILE A 211 4.02 2.05 -12.58
N ALA A 212 4.48 3.30 -12.48
CA ALA A 212 3.66 4.41 -12.02
C ALA A 212 2.42 4.58 -12.90
N MET A 213 2.58 4.57 -14.23
CA MET A 213 1.49 4.72 -15.19
C MET A 213 0.45 3.62 -15.12
N ALA A 214 0.84 2.39 -14.74
CA ALA A 214 -0.11 1.30 -14.54
C ALA A 214 -1.13 1.61 -13.44
N VAL A 215 -0.78 2.43 -12.45
CA VAL A 215 -1.65 2.77 -11.31
C VAL A 215 -2.23 4.18 -11.43
N LEU A 216 -1.44 5.16 -11.88
CA LEU A 216 -1.87 6.55 -12.02
C LEU A 216 -3.02 6.73 -13.01
N LYS A 217 -3.05 5.97 -14.11
CA LYS A 217 -4.14 6.08 -15.11
C LYS A 217 -5.50 5.58 -14.60
N GLU A 218 -5.53 4.95 -13.42
CA GLU A 218 -6.70 4.27 -12.86
C GLU A 218 -7.21 4.96 -11.59
N ASN A 219 -6.46 5.93 -11.04
CA ASN A 219 -6.78 6.57 -9.76
C ASN A 219 -6.72 8.09 -9.91
N LEU A 220 -7.75 8.78 -9.41
CA LEU A 220 -7.81 10.24 -9.38
C LEU A 220 -7.54 10.80 -7.99
N VAL A 221 -7.86 10.01 -6.97
CA VAL A 221 -7.68 10.37 -5.56
C VAL A 221 -6.76 9.39 -4.88
N LEU A 222 -6.07 9.87 -3.84
CA LEU A 222 -5.29 9.06 -2.92
C LEU A 222 -5.91 9.17 -1.53
N SER A 223 -6.36 8.05 -0.99
CA SER A 223 -6.91 7.99 0.37
C SER A 223 -5.78 8.09 1.40
N LEU A 224 -5.90 9.06 2.30
CA LEU A 224 -5.01 9.24 3.44
C LEU A 224 -5.49 8.44 4.64
N TYR A 225 -6.76 8.65 5.01
CA TYR A 225 -7.40 7.92 6.10
C TYR A 225 -8.92 7.95 5.90
N ARG A 226 -9.54 6.78 5.75
CA ARG A 226 -10.99 6.65 5.51
C ARG A 226 -11.43 7.46 4.27
N ASP A 227 -12.30 8.44 4.47
CA ASP A 227 -12.88 9.35 3.48
C ASP A 227 -12.00 10.56 3.17
N GLU A 228 -10.96 10.81 3.98
CA GLU A 228 -10.03 11.91 3.72
C GLU A 228 -9.05 11.52 2.61
N CYS A 229 -9.12 12.27 1.52
CA CYS A 229 -8.31 12.05 0.33
C CYS A 229 -7.66 13.35 -0.18
N ILE A 230 -6.68 13.17 -1.06
CA ILE A 230 -6.05 14.25 -1.84
C ILE A 230 -6.19 13.98 -3.34
N LEU A 231 -6.15 15.04 -4.13
CA LEU A 231 -6.26 14.96 -5.59
C LEU A 231 -4.90 14.58 -6.18
N LEU A 232 -4.73 13.28 -6.44
CA LEU A 232 -3.46 12.65 -6.74
C LEU A 232 -2.69 13.36 -7.86
N HIS A 233 -3.35 13.64 -8.99
CA HIS A 233 -2.67 14.26 -10.12
C HIS A 233 -2.27 15.71 -9.87
N GLU A 234 -2.99 16.45 -9.03
CA GLU A 234 -2.63 17.82 -8.67
C GLU A 234 -1.35 17.84 -7.84
N GLU A 235 -1.21 16.90 -6.91
CA GLU A 235 0.01 16.72 -6.13
C GLU A 235 1.21 16.35 -7.03
N TYR A 236 1.00 15.50 -8.04
CA TYR A 236 2.05 15.17 -9.02
C TYR A 236 2.45 16.39 -9.84
N GLN A 237 1.51 17.24 -10.25
CA GLN A 237 1.81 18.47 -10.99
C GLN A 237 2.54 19.49 -10.11
N LEU A 238 2.14 19.62 -8.84
CA LEU A 238 2.67 20.65 -7.94
C LEU A 238 4.02 20.28 -7.32
N TYR A 239 4.24 19.01 -6.98
CA TYR A 239 5.42 18.58 -6.21
C TYR A 239 6.34 17.61 -6.95
N VAL A 240 5.82 16.70 -7.77
CA VAL A 240 6.66 15.71 -8.49
C VAL A 240 7.25 16.31 -9.76
N LEU A 241 6.42 16.92 -10.61
CA LEU A 241 6.83 17.45 -11.90
C LEU A 241 7.98 18.48 -11.80
N PRO A 242 8.01 19.43 -10.83
CA PRO A 242 9.14 20.33 -10.68
C PRO A 242 10.47 19.61 -10.42
N LYS A 243 10.47 18.54 -9.61
CA LYS A 243 11.68 17.74 -9.35
C LYS A 243 12.18 17.03 -10.60
N ILE A 244 11.28 16.46 -11.40
CA ILE A 244 11.64 15.86 -12.70
C ILE A 244 12.22 16.91 -13.66
N LEU A 245 11.66 18.12 -13.69
CA LEU A 245 12.15 19.21 -14.53
C LEU A 245 13.53 19.72 -14.07
N GLU A 246 13.82 19.72 -12.77
CA GLU A 246 15.15 20.00 -12.23
C GLU A 246 16.16 18.96 -12.71
N SER A 247 15.90 17.66 -12.54
CA SER A 247 16.77 16.58 -13.03
C SER A 247 16.98 16.67 -14.54
N LYS A 248 15.92 16.92 -15.32
CA LYS A 248 16.01 17.11 -16.77
C LYS A 248 16.95 18.26 -17.15
N LYS A 249 16.91 19.39 -16.43
CA LYS A 249 17.78 20.56 -16.69
C LYS A 249 19.25 20.21 -16.42
N VAL A 250 19.52 19.51 -15.32
CA VAL A 250 20.88 19.05 -14.95
C VAL A 250 21.41 18.07 -15.99
N ALA A 251 20.65 17.03 -16.33
CA ALA A 251 21.01 16.03 -17.32
C ALA A 251 21.26 16.65 -18.71
N LYS A 252 20.44 17.65 -19.11
CA LYS A 252 20.62 18.39 -20.38
C LYS A 252 21.97 19.11 -20.46
N ALA A 253 22.49 19.62 -19.35
CA ALA A 253 23.80 20.28 -19.31
C ALA A 253 24.96 19.28 -19.39
N GLY A 254 24.77 18.05 -18.89
CA GLY A 254 25.76 16.98 -18.89
C GLY A 254 25.80 16.09 -20.14
N ARG A 255 24.71 16.07 -20.95
CA ARG A 255 24.51 15.11 -22.05
C ARG A 255 25.62 15.06 -23.11
N SER A 256 26.33 16.16 -23.36
CA SER A 256 27.42 16.19 -24.34
C SER A 256 28.73 15.59 -23.81
N LYS A 257 28.81 15.33 -22.50
CA LYS A 257 30.01 14.86 -21.81
C LYS A 257 29.90 13.41 -21.31
N GLN A 258 28.70 12.92 -21.03
CA GLN A 258 28.47 11.61 -20.43
C GLN A 258 27.25 10.91 -21.04
N LYS A 259 27.41 9.62 -21.39
CA LYS A 259 26.33 8.78 -21.96
C LYS A 259 25.17 8.59 -20.97
N GLU A 260 25.46 8.49 -19.68
CA GLU A 260 24.46 8.36 -18.61
C GLU A 260 23.54 9.57 -18.54
N ALA A 261 24.10 10.79 -18.64
CA ALA A 261 23.32 12.02 -18.65
C ALA A 261 22.38 12.13 -19.87
N ASP A 262 22.70 11.50 -21.01
CA ASP A 262 21.80 11.44 -22.16
C ASP A 262 20.62 10.47 -21.92
N ILE A 263 20.87 9.33 -21.29
CA ILE A 263 19.82 8.38 -20.89
C ILE A 263 18.86 9.02 -19.90
N GLU A 264 19.39 9.65 -18.84
CA GLU A 264 18.61 10.35 -17.82
C GLU A 264 17.79 11.49 -18.43
N TYR A 265 18.37 12.28 -19.35
CA TYR A 265 17.64 13.34 -20.04
C TYR A 265 16.45 12.81 -20.86
N ASN A 266 16.64 11.71 -21.59
CA ASN A 266 15.59 11.09 -22.39
C ASN A 266 14.48 10.52 -21.52
N LEU A 267 14.84 9.88 -20.40
CA LEU A 267 13.88 9.35 -19.45
C LEU A 267 13.11 10.47 -18.73
N ALA A 268 13.80 11.51 -18.24
CA ALA A 268 13.12 12.66 -17.63
C ALA A 268 12.15 13.36 -18.59
N LYS A 269 12.50 13.44 -19.89
CA LYS A 269 11.60 13.94 -20.93
C LYS A 269 10.37 13.04 -21.12
N GLN A 270 10.53 11.72 -21.06
CA GLN A 270 9.42 10.77 -21.09
C GLN A 270 8.53 10.92 -19.86
N VAL A 271 9.11 10.94 -18.65
CA VAL A 271 8.40 11.11 -17.38
C VAL A 271 7.57 12.39 -17.37
N GLU A 272 8.17 13.52 -17.73
CA GLU A 272 7.47 14.82 -17.85
C GLU A 272 6.24 14.72 -18.75
N LYS A 273 6.39 14.11 -19.93
CA LYS A 273 5.27 13.94 -20.87
C LYS A 273 4.17 13.06 -20.26
N MET A 274 4.55 11.93 -19.69
CA MET A 274 3.61 10.95 -19.15
C MET A 274 2.84 11.52 -17.94
N ILE A 275 3.50 12.25 -17.02
CA ILE A 275 2.83 12.93 -15.90
C ILE A 275 1.85 14.00 -16.40
N CYS A 276 2.19 14.75 -17.45
CA CYS A 276 1.29 15.75 -18.03
C CYS A 276 0.05 15.12 -18.68
N ASP A 277 0.19 13.96 -19.29
CA ASP A 277 -0.87 13.31 -20.08
C ASP A 277 -1.71 12.32 -19.26
N VAL A 278 -1.18 11.74 -18.17
CA VAL A 278 -1.86 10.70 -17.39
C VAL A 278 -3.12 11.20 -16.69
N HIS A 279 -3.13 12.48 -16.28
CA HIS A 279 -4.31 13.06 -15.64
C HIS A 279 -5.54 13.04 -16.57
N ASP A 280 -5.35 13.49 -17.81
CA ASP A 280 -6.41 13.45 -18.82
C ASP A 280 -6.82 12.01 -19.14
N GLN A 281 -5.87 11.06 -19.15
CA GLN A 281 -6.18 9.64 -19.34
C GLN A 281 -7.00 9.05 -18.20
N ALA A 282 -6.67 9.38 -16.94
CA ALA A 282 -7.39 8.90 -15.78
C ALA A 282 -8.84 9.40 -15.76
N ILE A 283 -9.05 10.69 -16.07
CA ILE A 283 -10.40 11.27 -16.18
C ILE A 283 -11.26 10.53 -17.20
N ILE A 284 -10.66 10.07 -18.31
CA ILE A 284 -11.40 9.43 -19.42
C ILE A 284 -11.59 7.93 -19.18
N CYS A 285 -10.57 7.24 -18.68
CA CYS A 285 -10.50 5.78 -18.74
C CYS A 285 -10.73 5.08 -17.40
N ALA A 286 -10.54 5.75 -16.26
CA ALA A 286 -10.50 5.08 -14.95
C ALA A 286 -11.80 4.32 -14.63
N ASP A 287 -12.98 4.93 -14.82
CA ASP A 287 -14.26 4.25 -14.59
C ASP A 287 -14.42 3.01 -15.47
N ALA A 288 -14.11 3.11 -16.77
CA ALA A 288 -14.23 1.98 -17.69
C ALA A 288 -13.32 0.80 -17.27
N ILE A 289 -12.08 1.08 -16.86
CA ILE A 289 -11.12 0.07 -16.38
C ILE A 289 -11.66 -0.63 -15.14
N HIS A 290 -12.11 0.13 -14.14
CA HIS A 290 -12.63 -0.41 -12.89
C HIS A 290 -13.96 -1.16 -13.09
N ARG A 291 -14.84 -0.65 -13.95
CA ARG A 291 -16.09 -1.34 -14.31
C ARG A 291 -15.83 -2.70 -14.95
N GLU A 292 -14.83 -2.82 -15.83
CA GLU A 292 -14.46 -4.11 -16.41
C GLU A 292 -13.97 -5.10 -15.35
N ARG A 293 -13.16 -4.64 -14.38
CA ARG A 293 -12.71 -5.45 -13.25
C ARG A 293 -13.86 -5.91 -12.37
N ARG A 294 -14.79 -5.00 -12.04
CA ARG A 294 -16.02 -5.34 -11.29
C ARG A 294 -16.84 -6.41 -12.00
N ILE A 295 -16.96 -6.34 -13.33
CA ILE A 295 -17.65 -7.37 -14.13
C ILE A 295 -16.93 -8.72 -14.04
N LEU A 296 -15.60 -8.75 -14.20
CA LEU A 296 -14.81 -9.98 -14.05
C LEU A 296 -15.00 -10.58 -12.66
N LEU A 297 -14.82 -9.78 -11.61
CA LEU A 297 -14.93 -10.24 -10.23
C LEU A 297 -16.34 -10.72 -9.88
N LYS A 298 -17.38 -10.02 -10.36
CA LYS A 298 -18.77 -10.47 -10.22
C LYS A 298 -18.96 -11.86 -10.80
N GLN A 299 -18.41 -12.13 -12.00
CA GLN A 299 -18.52 -13.42 -12.65
C GLN A 299 -17.77 -14.51 -11.88
N GLU A 300 -16.51 -14.28 -11.51
CA GLU A 300 -15.69 -15.28 -10.83
C GLU A 300 -16.14 -15.55 -9.39
N ILE A 301 -16.49 -14.52 -8.62
CA ILE A 301 -17.06 -14.68 -7.27
C ILE A 301 -18.39 -15.44 -7.34
N GLY A 302 -19.26 -15.10 -8.29
CA GLY A 302 -20.51 -15.83 -8.50
C GLY A 302 -20.29 -17.32 -8.78
N ARG A 303 -19.30 -17.64 -9.62
CA ARG A 303 -18.89 -19.03 -9.89
C ARG A 303 -18.32 -19.73 -8.65
N MET A 304 -17.47 -19.06 -7.88
CA MET A 304 -16.90 -19.60 -6.65
C MET A 304 -17.99 -19.94 -5.62
N VAL A 305 -18.98 -19.06 -5.43
CA VAL A 305 -20.08 -19.28 -4.49
C VAL A 305 -20.86 -20.55 -4.84
N LEU A 306 -21.22 -20.72 -6.11
CA LEU A 306 -21.93 -21.92 -6.58
C LEU A 306 -21.03 -23.16 -6.42
N PHE A 307 -19.81 -23.10 -6.93
CA PHE A 307 -18.89 -24.22 -6.96
C PHE A 307 -18.54 -24.75 -5.55
N PHE A 308 -18.15 -23.87 -4.63
CA PHE A 308 -17.83 -24.27 -3.26
C PHE A 308 -19.08 -24.53 -2.41
N GLY A 309 -20.23 -24.01 -2.83
CA GLY A 309 -21.53 -24.40 -2.29
C GLY A 309 -21.86 -25.87 -2.57
N ASP A 310 -21.65 -26.29 -3.82
CA ASP A 310 -21.92 -27.65 -4.30
C ASP A 310 -20.82 -28.65 -3.90
N GLN A 311 -19.55 -28.24 -3.90
CA GLN A 311 -18.38 -29.06 -3.56
C GLN A 311 -17.52 -28.42 -2.46
N PRO A 312 -17.98 -28.45 -1.18
CA PRO A 312 -17.27 -27.79 -0.08
C PRO A 312 -15.86 -28.30 0.20
N SER A 313 -15.56 -29.56 -0.13
CA SER A 313 -14.23 -30.17 0.06
C SER A 313 -13.14 -29.47 -0.73
N LEU A 314 -13.48 -28.82 -1.84
CA LEU A 314 -12.56 -28.09 -2.71
C LEU A 314 -12.28 -26.65 -2.23
N LEU A 315 -13.00 -26.17 -1.21
CA LEU A 315 -12.77 -24.82 -0.68
C LEU A 315 -11.40 -24.71 0.00
N ALA A 316 -11.01 -25.70 0.81
CA ALA A 316 -9.76 -25.64 1.56
C ALA A 316 -8.50 -25.66 0.66
N PRO A 317 -8.39 -26.54 -0.35
CA PRO A 317 -7.29 -26.50 -1.32
C PRO A 317 -7.23 -25.19 -2.12
N ASN A 318 -8.37 -24.55 -2.40
CA ASN A 318 -8.42 -23.34 -3.22
C ASN A 318 -8.54 -22.04 -2.39
N ILE A 319 -8.32 -22.09 -1.08
CA ILE A 319 -8.61 -20.96 -0.18
C ILE A 319 -7.85 -19.69 -0.53
N GLN A 320 -6.61 -19.82 -1.03
CA GLN A 320 -5.79 -18.68 -1.44
C GLN A 320 -6.43 -17.93 -2.62
N MET A 321 -6.99 -18.65 -3.60
CA MET A 321 -7.73 -18.05 -4.71
C MET A 321 -8.95 -17.27 -4.22
N VAL A 322 -9.67 -17.81 -3.22
CA VAL A 322 -10.82 -17.15 -2.62
C VAL A 322 -10.40 -15.86 -1.91
N PHE A 323 -9.31 -15.87 -1.14
CA PHE A 323 -8.77 -14.66 -0.51
C PHE A 323 -8.30 -13.62 -1.53
N SER A 324 -7.73 -14.07 -2.66
CA SER A 324 -7.35 -13.18 -3.77
C SER A 324 -8.57 -12.47 -4.36
N ALA A 325 -9.64 -13.21 -4.64
CA ALA A 325 -10.88 -12.66 -5.18
C ALA A 325 -11.55 -11.69 -4.21
N LEU A 326 -11.59 -12.02 -2.91
CA LEU A 326 -12.12 -11.13 -1.87
C LEU A 326 -11.30 -9.84 -1.74
N SER A 327 -9.97 -9.93 -1.78
CA SER A 327 -9.09 -8.75 -1.73
C SER A 327 -9.30 -7.83 -2.92
N LEU A 328 -9.33 -8.38 -4.14
CA LEU A 328 -9.59 -7.62 -5.37
C LEU A 328 -10.99 -6.98 -5.35
N ALA A 329 -12.03 -7.71 -4.93
CA ALA A 329 -13.38 -7.17 -4.82
C ALA A 329 -13.48 -6.05 -3.77
N CYS A 330 -12.81 -6.21 -2.62
CA CYS A 330 -12.71 -5.15 -1.62
C CYS A 330 -12.08 -3.88 -2.22
N SER A 331 -10.96 -4.02 -2.94
CA SER A 331 -10.27 -2.91 -3.60
C SER A 331 -11.18 -2.18 -4.59
N GLU A 332 -11.93 -2.90 -5.43
CA GLU A 332 -12.85 -2.30 -6.40
C GLU A 332 -14.06 -1.62 -5.75
N VAL A 333 -14.60 -2.18 -4.67
CA VAL A 333 -15.69 -1.57 -3.89
C VAL A 333 -15.22 -0.28 -3.23
N MET A 334 -14.04 -0.30 -2.59
CA MET A 334 -13.46 0.89 -1.96
C MET A 334 -13.17 1.98 -3.00
N TRP A 335 -12.58 1.61 -4.14
CA TRP A 335 -12.29 2.54 -5.23
C TRP A 335 -13.58 3.23 -5.71
N TYR A 336 -14.67 2.48 -5.93
CA TYR A 336 -15.95 3.03 -6.36
C TYR A 336 -16.48 4.11 -5.41
N PHE A 337 -16.53 3.83 -4.10
CA PHE A 337 -17.04 4.79 -3.12
C PHE A 337 -16.12 5.98 -2.90
N GLN A 338 -14.82 5.83 -3.13
CA GLN A 338 -13.86 6.93 -3.06
C GLN A 338 -13.92 7.86 -4.27
N HIS A 339 -14.30 7.34 -5.44
CA HIS A 339 -14.25 8.09 -6.70
C HIS A 339 -15.62 8.66 -7.10
N ILE A 340 -16.73 8.16 -6.56
CA ILE A 340 -18.06 8.68 -6.87
C ILE A 340 -18.17 10.16 -6.47
N GLY A 341 -18.59 11.01 -7.41
CA GLY A 341 -18.72 12.45 -7.17
C GLY A 341 -17.39 13.22 -7.10
N VAL A 342 -16.24 12.57 -7.36
CA VAL A 342 -14.97 13.28 -7.47
C VAL A 342 -14.99 14.21 -8.68
N VAL A 343 -14.60 15.47 -8.42
CA VAL A 343 -14.49 16.51 -9.43
C VAL A 343 -13.00 16.80 -9.64
N SER A 344 -12.56 16.87 -10.89
CA SER A 344 -11.17 17.21 -11.20
C SER A 344 -11.05 18.25 -12.31
N VAL A 345 -9.98 19.04 -12.27
CA VAL A 345 -9.68 20.06 -13.27
C VAL A 345 -8.65 19.49 -14.25
N LYS A 346 -8.91 19.61 -15.56
CA LYS A 346 -7.97 19.13 -16.58
C LYS A 346 -6.65 19.91 -16.53
N SER A 347 -5.51 19.23 -16.70
CA SER A 347 -4.19 19.86 -16.51
C SER A 347 -3.93 21.04 -17.45
N LYS A 348 -4.56 21.07 -18.64
CA LYS A 348 -4.41 22.10 -19.67
C LYS A 348 -5.61 23.04 -19.80
N SER A 349 -6.61 22.97 -18.92
CA SER A 349 -7.82 23.79 -19.01
C SER A 349 -8.42 24.09 -17.64
N THR A 350 -8.82 25.34 -17.39
CA THR A 350 -9.63 25.74 -16.23
C THR A 350 -11.06 25.17 -16.24
N ARG A 351 -11.42 24.33 -17.22
CA ARG A 351 -12.69 23.61 -17.22
C ARG A 351 -12.65 22.48 -16.21
N ILE A 352 -13.52 22.61 -15.22
CA ILE A 352 -13.88 21.55 -14.28
C ILE A 352 -14.56 20.43 -15.07
N VAL A 353 -14.07 19.20 -14.95
CA VAL A 353 -14.68 18.01 -15.55
C VAL A 353 -14.99 17.04 -14.42
N SER A 354 -16.28 16.76 -14.23
CA SER A 354 -16.71 15.66 -13.37
C SER A 354 -16.41 14.34 -14.04
N VAL A 355 -15.88 13.38 -13.29
CA VAL A 355 -15.80 12.01 -13.77
C VAL A 355 -17.19 11.40 -13.63
N GLU A 356 -17.81 11.06 -14.75
CA GLU A 356 -19.15 10.48 -14.79
C GLU A 356 -19.09 9.00 -14.38
N ILE A 357 -19.04 8.75 -13.08
CA ILE A 357 -19.17 7.41 -12.51
C ILE A 357 -20.66 7.11 -12.35
N ASP A 358 -21.09 5.96 -12.88
CA ASP A 358 -22.46 5.49 -12.74
C ASP A 358 -22.79 5.16 -11.28
N ALA A 359 -23.46 6.09 -10.61
CA ALA A 359 -23.92 5.93 -9.23
C ALA A 359 -24.90 4.76 -9.03
N SER A 360 -25.45 4.22 -10.13
CA SER A 360 -26.38 3.10 -10.15
C SER A 360 -25.74 1.78 -10.59
N ASP A 361 -24.41 1.68 -10.61
CA ASP A 361 -23.72 0.47 -11.05
C ASP A 361 -24.20 -0.77 -10.27
N PRO A 362 -24.94 -1.69 -10.92
CA PRO A 362 -25.52 -2.83 -10.23
C PRO A 362 -24.46 -3.83 -9.77
N THR A 363 -23.25 -3.79 -10.35
CA THR A 363 -22.18 -4.75 -10.02
C THR A 363 -21.73 -4.64 -8.57
N ILE A 364 -21.82 -3.45 -7.95
CA ILE A 364 -21.46 -3.24 -6.55
C ILE A 364 -22.30 -4.11 -5.62
N GLY A 365 -23.63 -4.13 -5.82
CA GLY A 365 -24.53 -4.97 -5.01
C GLY A 365 -24.23 -6.46 -5.17
N PHE A 366 -23.96 -6.92 -6.40
CA PHE A 366 -23.56 -8.31 -6.65
C PHE A 366 -22.23 -8.68 -6.01
N LEU A 367 -21.25 -7.77 -6.03
CA LEU A 367 -19.95 -8.00 -5.40
C LEU A 367 -20.11 -8.14 -3.88
N LEU A 368 -20.86 -7.23 -3.24
CA LEU A 368 -21.10 -7.29 -1.79
C LEU A 368 -21.82 -8.58 -1.36
N ASP A 369 -22.88 -8.96 -2.08
CA ASP A 369 -23.61 -10.22 -1.83
C ASP A 369 -22.72 -11.46 -2.04
N GLY A 370 -21.93 -11.47 -3.13
CA GLY A 370 -21.00 -12.56 -3.41
C GLY A 370 -19.88 -12.68 -2.38
N MET A 371 -19.32 -11.55 -1.93
CA MET A 371 -18.31 -11.49 -0.88
C MET A 371 -18.87 -12.04 0.44
N ASP A 372 -20.08 -11.63 0.84
CA ASP A 372 -20.73 -12.13 2.07
C ASP A 372 -20.98 -13.64 2.00
N LYS A 373 -21.48 -14.15 0.86
CA LYS A 373 -21.69 -15.59 0.64
C LYS A 373 -20.40 -16.39 0.72
N LEU A 374 -19.31 -15.91 0.10
CA LEU A 374 -17.98 -16.54 0.24
C LEU A 374 -17.50 -16.52 1.70
N CYS A 375 -17.63 -15.40 2.40
CA CYS A 375 -17.30 -15.30 3.82
C CYS A 375 -18.11 -16.30 4.66
N CYS A 376 -19.40 -16.46 4.36
CA CYS A 376 -20.26 -17.43 5.02
C CYS A 376 -19.81 -18.88 4.76
N LEU A 377 -19.42 -19.23 3.53
CA LEU A 377 -18.87 -20.55 3.21
C LEU A 377 -17.56 -20.81 3.98
N ILE A 378 -16.66 -19.84 4.03
CA ILE A 378 -15.41 -19.93 4.79
C ILE A 378 -15.68 -20.17 6.28
N ARG A 379 -16.59 -19.38 6.88
CA ARG A 379 -16.99 -19.55 8.29
C ARG A 379 -17.62 -20.91 8.54
N LYS A 380 -18.51 -21.35 7.64
CA LYS A 380 -19.20 -22.65 7.73
C LYS A 380 -18.23 -23.83 7.68
N TYR A 381 -17.22 -23.76 6.82
CA TYR A 381 -16.24 -24.84 6.61
C TYR A 381 -14.88 -24.58 7.26
N VAL A 382 -14.80 -23.67 8.24
CA VAL A 382 -13.55 -23.28 8.91
C VAL A 382 -12.79 -24.47 9.51
N SER A 383 -13.51 -25.48 10.01
CA SER A 383 -12.88 -26.70 10.55
C SER A 383 -12.15 -27.50 9.47
N ALA A 384 -12.72 -27.62 8.27
CA ALA A 384 -12.10 -28.32 7.16
C ALA A 384 -10.86 -27.55 6.64
N ILE A 385 -10.96 -26.23 6.55
CA ILE A 385 -9.84 -25.34 6.17
C ILE A 385 -8.70 -25.47 7.19
N LYS A 386 -9.00 -25.43 8.49
CA LYS A 386 -8.02 -25.64 9.55
C LYS A 386 -7.38 -27.03 9.47
N GLY A 387 -8.17 -28.07 9.22
CA GLY A 387 -7.67 -29.44 9.05
C GLY A 387 -6.70 -29.56 7.87
N TYR A 388 -7.03 -28.94 6.73
CA TYR A 388 -6.15 -28.90 5.56
C TYR A 388 -4.84 -28.14 5.84
N ALA A 389 -4.93 -26.97 6.47
CA ALA A 389 -3.75 -26.18 6.85
C ALA A 389 -2.86 -26.93 7.87
N LEU A 390 -3.47 -27.63 8.83
CA LEU A 390 -2.77 -28.45 9.81
C LEU A 390 -2.02 -29.61 9.15
N ALA A 391 -2.62 -30.28 8.17
CA ALA A 391 -1.93 -31.31 7.38
C ALA A 391 -0.73 -30.73 6.63
N TYR A 392 -0.88 -29.54 6.02
CA TYR A 392 0.21 -28.84 5.35
C TYR A 392 1.35 -28.48 6.32
N LEU A 393 1.03 -27.92 7.48
CA LEU A 393 2.02 -27.58 8.53
C LEU A 393 2.74 -28.82 9.07
N THR A 394 2.01 -29.92 9.27
CA THR A 394 2.60 -31.19 9.72
C THR A 394 3.62 -31.71 8.70
N SER A 395 3.30 -31.62 7.39
CA SER A 395 4.26 -31.98 6.33
C SER A 395 5.48 -31.06 6.27
N ALA A 396 5.32 -29.78 6.66
CA ALA A 396 6.41 -28.81 6.67
C ALA A 396 7.44 -29.11 7.78
N ALA A 397 7.01 -29.70 8.90
CA ALA A 397 7.90 -30.11 9.98
C ALA A 397 9.03 -31.03 9.48
N GLU A 398 8.69 -32.01 8.63
CA GLU A 398 9.66 -32.95 8.06
C GLU A 398 10.66 -32.24 7.12
N ARG A 399 10.15 -31.33 6.27
CA ARG A 399 11.00 -30.54 5.37
C ARG A 399 11.97 -29.64 6.12
N ILE A 400 11.51 -28.98 7.18
CA ILE A 400 12.36 -28.11 8.03
C ILE A 400 13.40 -28.96 8.76
N ARG A 401 13.01 -30.12 9.32
CA ARG A 401 13.96 -31.03 9.97
C ARG A 401 15.06 -31.48 9.00
N PHE A 402 14.68 -31.85 7.77
CA PHE A 402 15.63 -32.21 6.73
C PHE A 402 16.56 -31.06 6.36
N LEU A 403 16.02 -29.85 6.20
CA LEU A 403 16.80 -28.64 5.92
C LEU A 403 17.85 -28.41 7.02
N LEU A 404 17.45 -28.43 8.29
CA LEU A 404 18.35 -28.23 9.43
C LEU A 404 19.44 -29.32 9.55
N GLY A 405 19.13 -30.56 9.13
CA GLY A 405 20.10 -31.64 9.07
C GLY A 405 20.97 -31.66 7.82
N SER A 406 20.73 -30.77 6.85
CA SER A 406 21.46 -30.77 5.58
C SER A 406 22.89 -30.24 5.76
N PRO A 407 23.89 -30.82 5.06
CA PRO A 407 25.28 -30.34 5.10
C PRO A 407 25.41 -28.85 4.73
N GLY A 408 24.51 -28.35 3.87
CA GLY A 408 24.46 -26.95 3.48
C GLY A 408 24.05 -26.01 4.62
N MET A 409 23.10 -26.39 5.46
CA MET A 409 22.75 -25.60 6.65
C MET A 409 23.85 -25.63 7.71
N VAL A 410 24.48 -26.79 7.92
CA VAL A 410 25.61 -26.91 8.86
C VAL A 410 26.79 -26.07 8.40
N ALA A 411 26.99 -25.93 7.08
CA ALA A 411 28.05 -25.12 6.49
C ALA A 411 27.79 -23.60 6.53
N LEU A 412 26.55 -23.14 6.74
CA LEU A 412 26.21 -21.72 6.77
C LEU A 412 26.59 -21.00 8.08
N ASP A 413 27.13 -21.74 9.07
CA ASP A 413 27.56 -21.22 10.37
C ASP A 413 26.55 -20.23 10.97
N ILE A 414 25.29 -20.67 11.03
CA ILE A 414 24.16 -19.87 11.49
C ILE A 414 24.38 -19.51 12.96
N ASP A 415 24.21 -18.22 13.29
CA ASP A 415 24.32 -17.75 14.68
C ASP A 415 23.41 -18.55 15.63
N ALA A 416 23.87 -18.72 16.88
CA ALA A 416 23.22 -19.55 17.88
C ALA A 416 21.77 -19.13 18.19
N GLU A 417 21.48 -17.82 18.13
CA GLU A 417 20.12 -17.31 18.34
C GLU A 417 19.16 -17.75 17.23
N LEU A 418 19.56 -17.55 15.97
CA LEU A 418 18.75 -17.95 14.81
C LEU A 418 18.58 -19.47 14.75
N HIS A 419 19.64 -20.23 15.07
CA HIS A 419 19.54 -21.68 15.18
C HIS A 419 18.55 -22.10 16.27
N GLY A 420 18.58 -21.44 17.44
CA GLY A 420 17.61 -21.66 18.53
C GLY A 420 16.17 -21.38 18.11
N LEU A 421 15.92 -20.29 17.37
CA LEU A 421 14.60 -19.95 16.83
C LEU A 421 14.09 -21.02 15.85
N LEU A 422 14.94 -21.50 14.93
CA LEU A 422 14.58 -22.55 13.98
C LEU A 422 14.22 -23.87 14.69
N GLN A 423 14.95 -24.22 15.74
CA GLN A 423 14.63 -25.39 16.58
C GLN A 423 13.30 -25.22 17.31
N GLN A 424 13.00 -24.02 17.83
CA GLN A 424 11.71 -23.73 18.46
C GLN A 424 10.55 -23.85 17.46
N VAL A 425 10.73 -23.36 16.23
CA VAL A 425 9.74 -23.53 15.15
C VAL A 425 9.49 -25.02 14.88
N LEU A 426 10.55 -25.82 14.73
CA LEU A 426 10.42 -27.25 14.51
C LEU A 426 9.68 -27.95 15.67
N PHE A 427 10.05 -27.63 16.91
CA PHE A 427 9.41 -28.18 18.10
C PHE A 427 7.91 -27.84 18.17
N CYS A 428 7.54 -26.61 17.83
CA CYS A 428 6.14 -26.19 17.75
C CYS A 428 5.38 -26.97 16.67
N LEU A 429 5.98 -27.17 15.50
CA LEU A 429 5.36 -27.92 14.40
C LEU A 429 5.18 -29.40 14.74
N GLU A 430 6.15 -30.03 15.43
CA GLU A 430 6.07 -31.43 15.85
C GLU A 430 5.00 -31.69 16.92
N LYS A 431 4.68 -30.66 17.71
CA LYS A 431 3.64 -30.71 18.75
C LYS A 431 2.23 -30.43 18.24
N LEU A 432 2.08 -30.10 16.95
CA LEU A 432 0.77 -29.89 16.38
C LEU A 432 -0.08 -31.17 16.49
N PRO A 433 -1.39 -31.05 16.77
CA PRO A 433 -2.26 -32.22 16.85
C PRO A 433 -2.23 -32.95 15.51
N LYS A 434 -1.89 -34.24 15.53
CA LYS A 434 -1.95 -35.06 14.32
C LYS A 434 -3.43 -35.16 13.90
N PRO A 435 -3.76 -34.96 12.62
CA PRO A 435 -5.13 -35.16 12.16
C PRO A 435 -5.55 -36.59 12.52
N GLN A 436 -6.65 -36.75 13.27
CA GLN A 436 -7.21 -38.07 13.55
C GLN A 436 -7.69 -38.68 12.23
N GLY A 437 -6.89 -39.59 11.66
CA GLY A 437 -7.13 -40.15 10.34
C GLY A 437 -5.90 -40.79 9.72
N GLU A 438 -5.20 -41.65 10.47
CA GLU A 438 -4.31 -42.66 9.86
C GLU A 438 -5.20 -43.66 9.10
N ASN A 439 -5.62 -43.31 7.89
CA ASN A 439 -6.11 -44.21 6.81
C ASN A 439 -6.47 -43.45 5.52
N VAL A 440 -5.78 -42.34 5.21
CA VAL A 440 -5.75 -41.83 3.83
C VAL A 440 -4.33 -42.02 3.34
N SER A 441 -4.16 -43.12 2.62
CA SER A 441 -2.98 -43.48 1.84
C SER A 441 -2.39 -42.25 1.16
N SER A 442 -1.09 -42.03 1.41
CA SER A 442 -0.11 -41.50 0.47
C SER A 442 -0.60 -41.34 -0.97
N GLN A 443 -1.31 -40.26 -1.27
CA GLN A 443 -1.39 -39.75 -2.63
C GLN A 443 -0.42 -38.60 -2.72
N MET A 444 0.63 -38.87 -3.49
CA MET A 444 1.73 -38.01 -3.87
C MET A 444 1.29 -36.55 -4.00
N VAL A 445 1.74 -35.72 -3.06
CA VAL A 445 1.91 -34.29 -3.31
C VAL A 445 3.23 -34.17 -4.08
N ASP A 446 3.15 -34.44 -5.38
CA ASP A 446 4.23 -34.15 -6.32
C ASP A 446 4.14 -32.64 -6.61
N LEU A 447 5.08 -31.88 -6.03
CA LEU A 447 5.26 -30.45 -6.29
C LEU A 447 6.52 -30.28 -7.15
N SER A 448 6.48 -30.85 -8.35
CA SER A 448 7.40 -30.52 -9.45
C SER A 448 6.88 -29.34 -10.26
#